data_AF-A0A7J8E2D3-F1
#
_entry.id   AF-A0A7J8E2D3-F1
#
_cell.length_a   1.000
_cell.length_b   1.000
_cell.length_c   1.000
_cell.angle_alpha   90.00
_cell.angle_beta   90.00
_cell.angle_gamma   90.00
#
_symmetry.space_group_name_H-M   'P 1'
#
loop_
_entity.id
_entity.type
_entity.pdbx_description
1 polymer ?
#
loop_
_entity_poly.entity_id
_entity_poly.type
_entity_poly.pdbx_seq_one_letter_code
_entity_poly.pdbx_strand_id
1 'polypeptide(L)'
;MDTSRSTNPVTFMSNMLYACSILYKTKLPFIVVMNKTDIIDHSFAVEWMQDFETFQDALNQETTYVSNLTRSMSLVLDEFYSSLRVVGVSAVLGTGLDELFVQVTNAVEEYEREYRPEYERLKKSLASAQSQQQREQLERLRKDMGSVALDTGTAADSLSPVRDPSDLILTRGTLDEEDEEADSDTDDIDHRVTEESHEEPAFQNFMQESMAQYWKRNHK
;
A
#
# COMPACT_ATOMS: atom_id res chain seq x y z
N MET A 1 2.78 -8.06 17.73
CA MET A 1 3.25 -9.41 17.33
C MET A 1 3.30 -10.30 18.57
N ASP A 2 2.99 -11.59 18.45
CA ASP A 2 3.01 -12.51 19.60
C ASP A 2 4.39 -13.14 19.77
N THR A 3 5.03 -12.93 20.93
CA THR A 3 6.38 -13.42 21.23
C THR A 3 6.50 -14.93 21.04
N SER A 4 5.49 -15.71 21.43
CA SER A 4 5.51 -17.17 21.34
C SER A 4 5.49 -17.74 19.92
N ARG A 5 4.99 -16.99 18.93
CA ARG A 5 5.02 -17.37 17.51
C ARG A 5 6.28 -16.87 16.81
N SER A 6 6.85 -15.79 17.33
CA SER A 6 8.04 -15.15 16.80
C SER A 6 9.36 -15.79 17.23
N THR A 7 9.32 -16.86 18.02
CA THR A 7 10.50 -17.69 18.33
C THR A 7 11.07 -18.38 17.09
N ASN A 8 10.24 -18.64 16.08
CA ASN A 8 10.72 -19.10 14.77
C ASN A 8 11.26 -17.88 13.98
N PRO A 9 12.54 -17.90 13.56
CA PRO A 9 13.18 -16.74 12.94
C PRO A 9 12.57 -16.37 11.57
N VAL A 10 12.05 -17.34 10.82
CA VAL A 10 11.33 -17.10 9.55
C VAL A 10 10.01 -16.37 9.80
N THR A 11 9.29 -16.77 10.86
CA THR A 11 8.05 -16.10 11.27
C THR A 11 8.33 -14.69 11.79
N PHE A 12 9.42 -14.51 12.55
CA PHE A 12 9.89 -13.20 12.98
C PHE A 12 10.17 -12.28 11.80
N MET A 13 10.96 -12.76 10.82
CA MET A 13 11.29 -11.99 9.60
C MET A 13 10.04 -11.56 8.83
N SER A 14 9.10 -12.49 8.63
CA SER A 14 7.88 -12.20 7.87
C SER A 14 7.02 -11.13 8.56
N ASN A 15 6.88 -11.20 9.89
CA ASN A 15 6.17 -10.19 10.68
C ASN A 15 6.88 -8.83 10.67
N MET A 16 8.21 -8.84 10.69
CA MET A 16 9.00 -7.61 10.59
C MET A 16 8.90 -6.98 9.20
N LEU A 17 8.98 -7.74 8.12
CA LEU A 17 8.75 -7.24 6.76
C LEU A 17 7.33 -6.67 6.58
N TYR A 18 6.34 -7.31 7.20
CA TYR A 18 4.99 -6.76 7.25
C TYR A 18 4.95 -5.42 7.98
N ALA A 19 5.64 -5.31 9.13
CA ALA A 19 5.80 -4.04 9.84
C ALA A 19 6.52 -2.98 9.00
N CYS A 20 7.58 -3.35 8.24
CA CYS A 20 8.23 -2.45 7.29
C CYS A 20 7.23 -1.88 6.30
N SER A 21 6.41 -2.74 5.69
CA SER A 21 5.44 -2.31 4.67
C SER A 21 4.44 -1.29 5.22
N ILE A 22 3.99 -1.48 6.47
CA ILE A 22 3.09 -0.55 7.14
C ILE A 22 3.80 0.77 7.44
N LEU A 23 5.02 0.73 7.98
CA LEU A 23 5.79 1.93 8.28
C LEU A 23 6.05 2.76 7.01
N TYR A 24 6.44 2.11 5.91
CA TYR A 24 6.69 2.81 4.64
C TYR A 24 5.41 3.40 4.02
N LYS A 25 4.29 2.67 4.10
CA LYS A 25 3.02 3.15 3.54
C LYS A 25 2.40 4.26 4.38
N THR A 26 2.43 4.14 5.70
CA THR A 26 1.80 5.11 6.62
C THR A 26 2.69 6.32 6.90
N LYS A 27 4.02 6.16 6.87
CA LYS A 27 5.00 7.20 7.23
C LYS A 27 4.61 7.89 8.54
N LEU A 28 4.45 7.09 9.60
CA LEU A 28 4.15 7.52 10.96
C LEU A 28 5.15 6.91 11.95
N PRO A 29 5.33 7.53 13.14
CA PRO A 29 6.05 6.91 14.24
C PRO A 29 5.52 5.50 14.52
N PHE A 30 6.42 4.52 14.47
CA PHE A 30 6.07 3.11 14.56
C PHE A 30 6.69 2.45 15.79
N ILE A 31 5.88 1.67 16.51
CA ILE A 31 6.28 0.95 17.71
C ILE A 31 5.88 -0.51 17.53
N VAL A 32 6.85 -1.42 17.64
CA VAL A 32 6.62 -2.85 17.62
C VAL A 32 6.29 -3.32 19.04
N VAL A 33 5.08 -3.82 19.22
CA VAL A 33 4.64 -4.37 20.51
C VAL A 33 4.70 -5.89 20.48
N MET A 34 5.57 -6.45 21.32
CA MET A 34 5.76 -7.87 21.56
C MET A 34 4.84 -8.36 22.68
N ASN A 35 3.72 -8.97 22.31
CA ASN A 35 2.71 -9.42 23.27
C ASN A 35 3.00 -10.86 23.76
N LYS A 36 2.46 -11.19 24.94
CA LYS A 36 2.57 -12.51 25.61
C LYS A 36 3.96 -12.77 26.22
N THR A 37 4.59 -11.74 26.77
CA THR A 37 5.86 -11.86 27.50
C THR A 37 5.78 -12.72 28.76
N ASP A 38 4.57 -13.00 29.24
CA ASP A 38 4.30 -13.95 30.33
C ASP A 38 4.61 -15.41 29.98
N ILE A 39 4.61 -15.77 28.69
CA ILE A 39 4.92 -17.14 28.23
C ILE A 39 6.39 -17.25 27.85
N ILE A 40 6.87 -16.33 27.00
CA ILE A 40 8.25 -16.31 26.50
C ILE A 40 8.73 -14.86 26.55
N ASP A 41 9.91 -14.65 27.11
CA ASP A 41 10.52 -13.32 27.14
C ASP A 41 10.91 -12.84 25.73
N HIS A 42 10.85 -11.52 25.54
CA HIS A 42 11.10 -10.87 24.26
C HIS A 42 12.58 -10.51 24.00
N SER A 43 13.49 -10.83 24.92
CA SER A 43 14.93 -10.54 24.80
C SER A 43 15.57 -11.08 23.51
N PHE A 44 15.24 -12.30 23.10
CA PHE A 44 15.79 -12.90 21.87
C PHE A 44 15.49 -12.04 20.62
N ALA A 45 14.32 -11.40 20.58
CA ALA A 45 13.94 -10.58 19.45
C ALA A 45 14.68 -9.24 19.47
N VAL A 46 14.87 -8.66 20.67
CA VAL A 46 15.69 -7.46 20.85
C VAL A 46 17.13 -7.75 20.40
N GLU A 47 17.67 -8.91 20.77
CA GLU A 47 18.98 -9.37 20.31
C GLU A 47 19.03 -9.51 18.79
N TRP A 48 18.04 -10.15 18.15
CA TRP A 48 17.99 -10.27 16.69
C TRP A 48 17.85 -8.95 15.92
N MET A 49 17.29 -7.92 16.55
CA MET A 49 17.17 -6.58 15.93
C MET A 49 18.41 -5.72 16.14
N GLN A 50 19.16 -5.93 17.21
CA GLN A 50 20.39 -5.20 17.52
C GLN A 50 21.63 -5.87 16.94
N ASP A 51 21.61 -7.19 16.87
CA ASP A 51 22.67 -8.02 16.33
C ASP A 51 22.12 -8.91 15.21
N PHE A 52 22.30 -8.41 13.98
CA PHE A 52 21.90 -9.12 12.78
C PHE A 52 22.70 -10.41 12.56
N GLU A 53 23.94 -10.54 13.07
CA GLU A 53 24.72 -11.78 12.91
C GLU A 53 24.06 -12.94 13.67
N THR A 54 23.65 -12.68 14.92
CA THR A 54 22.90 -13.65 15.72
C THR A 54 21.58 -14.05 15.04
N PHE A 55 20.89 -13.11 14.39
CA PHE A 55 19.68 -13.41 13.63
C PHE A 55 19.98 -14.23 12.36
N GLN A 56 21.05 -13.90 11.63
CA GLN A 56 21.46 -14.62 10.43
C GLN A 56 21.85 -16.06 10.76
N ASP A 57 22.53 -16.29 11.88
CA ASP A 57 22.87 -17.64 12.35
C ASP A 57 21.64 -18.44 12.75
N ALA A 58 20.65 -17.81 13.40
CA ALA A 58 19.36 -18.46 13.69
C ALA A 58 18.61 -18.86 12.41
N LEU A 59 18.66 -18.03 11.35
CA LEU A 59 18.06 -18.33 10.06
C LEU A 59 18.81 -19.39 9.26
N ASN A 60 20.14 -19.41 9.32
CA ASN A 60 20.94 -20.44 8.66
C ASN A 60 20.67 -21.83 9.24
N GLN A 61 20.24 -21.91 10.51
CA GLN A 61 19.80 -23.15 11.14
C GLN A 61 18.40 -23.58 10.64
N GLU A 62 17.54 -22.62 10.27
CA GLU A 62 16.18 -22.84 9.78
C GLU A 62 16.08 -22.70 8.24
N THR A 63 16.34 -23.80 7.53
CA THR A 63 16.07 -24.02 6.08
C THR A 63 16.93 -23.23 5.06
N THR A 64 17.24 -23.86 3.92
CA THR A 64 18.24 -23.39 2.94
C THR A 64 17.76 -22.30 1.96
N TYR A 65 16.45 -22.08 1.79
CA TYR A 65 15.96 -21.08 0.82
C TYR A 65 15.89 -19.67 1.42
N VAL A 66 15.40 -19.57 2.67
CA VAL A 66 15.28 -18.30 3.38
C VAL A 66 16.65 -17.67 3.63
N SER A 67 17.68 -18.48 3.88
CA SER A 67 19.04 -18.02 4.15
C SER A 67 19.67 -17.19 3.01
N ASN A 68 19.37 -17.51 1.74
CA ASN A 68 19.87 -16.74 0.60
C ASN A 68 19.20 -15.36 0.51
N LEU A 69 17.88 -15.29 0.69
CA LEU A 69 17.14 -14.03 0.69
C LEU A 69 17.59 -13.14 1.84
N THR A 70 17.71 -13.70 3.04
CA THR A 70 18.20 -12.97 4.23
C THR A 70 19.59 -12.41 4.00
N ARG A 71 20.49 -13.18 3.37
CA ARG A 71 21.84 -12.71 3.06
C ARG A 71 21.82 -11.57 2.05
N SER A 72 20.91 -11.60 1.07
CA SER A 72 20.75 -10.50 0.11
C SER A 72 20.11 -9.26 0.72
N MET A 73 19.26 -9.41 1.74
CA MET A 73 18.56 -8.32 2.41
C MET A 73 19.22 -7.87 3.72
N SER A 74 20.38 -8.42 4.09
CA SER A 74 20.94 -8.27 5.44
C SER A 74 21.17 -6.83 5.86
N LEU A 75 21.79 -6.04 4.98
CA LEU A 75 22.10 -4.63 5.26
C LEU A 75 20.82 -3.78 5.43
N VAL A 76 19.80 -4.06 4.61
CA VAL A 76 18.53 -3.34 4.67
C VAL A 76 17.79 -3.68 5.96
N LEU A 77 17.78 -4.96 6.34
CA LEU A 77 17.13 -5.40 7.58
C LEU A 77 17.88 -4.89 8.82
N ASP A 78 19.20 -4.83 8.79
CA ASP A 78 20.03 -4.34 9.90
C ASP A 78 19.79 -2.85 10.20
N GLU A 79 19.88 -2.00 9.17
CA GLU A 79 19.60 -0.56 9.31
C GLU A 79 18.15 -0.33 9.76
N PHE A 80 17.22 -1.10 9.20
CA PHE A 80 15.80 -0.96 9.49
C PHE A 80 15.45 -1.41 10.91
N TYR A 81 15.89 -2.60 11.33
CA TYR A 81 15.59 -3.14 12.66
C TYR A 81 16.23 -2.32 13.78
N SER A 82 17.42 -1.76 13.55
CA SER A 82 18.09 -0.87 14.50
C SER A 82 17.30 0.41 14.78
N SER A 83 16.48 0.87 13.82
CA SER A 83 15.69 2.11 13.95
C SER A 83 14.36 1.93 14.69
N LEU A 84 13.89 0.69 14.85
CA LEU A 84 12.55 0.43 15.38
C LEU A 84 12.52 0.44 16.91
N ARG A 85 11.50 1.09 17.46
CA ARG A 85 11.17 1.00 18.89
C ARG A 85 10.41 -0.30 19.16
N VAL A 86 10.92 -1.11 20.07
CA VAL A 86 10.29 -2.38 20.46
C VAL A 86 10.03 -2.42 21.95
N VAL A 87 8.84 -2.86 22.34
CA VAL A 87 8.43 -3.01 23.74
C VAL A 87 7.76 -4.37 23.96
N GLY A 88 8.16 -5.08 25.01
CA GLY A 88 7.52 -6.30 25.46
C GLY A 88 6.36 -6.03 26.43
N VAL A 89 5.18 -6.59 26.14
CA VAL A 89 3.99 -6.47 27.00
C VAL A 89 3.34 -7.83 27.25
N SER A 90 2.74 -7.99 28.43
CA SER A 90 1.76 -9.05 28.68
C SER A 90 0.38 -8.43 28.81
N ALA A 91 -0.48 -8.69 27.82
CA ALA A 91 -1.88 -8.26 27.90
C ALA A 91 -2.67 -8.92 29.05
N VAL A 92 -2.19 -10.05 29.59
CA VAL A 92 -2.84 -10.78 30.68
C VAL A 92 -2.41 -10.24 32.04
N LEU A 93 -1.10 -10.05 32.25
CA LEU A 93 -0.55 -9.58 33.52
C LEU A 93 -0.47 -8.06 33.61
N GLY A 94 -0.57 -7.35 32.49
CA GLY A 94 -0.39 -5.91 32.40
C GLY A 94 1.07 -5.45 32.49
N THR A 95 2.03 -6.37 32.48
CA THR A 95 3.46 -6.03 32.53
C THR A 95 3.91 -5.36 31.24
N GLY A 96 4.80 -4.36 31.35
CA GLY A 96 5.35 -3.63 30.21
C GLY A 96 4.46 -2.52 29.63
N LEU A 97 3.22 -2.35 30.13
CA LEU A 97 2.33 -1.28 29.66
C LEU A 97 2.85 0.12 30.00
N ASP A 98 3.49 0.30 31.15
CA ASP A 98 4.08 1.59 31.52
C ASP A 98 5.16 2.02 30.53
N GLU A 99 6.03 1.08 30.14
CA GLU A 99 7.06 1.32 29.12
C GLU A 99 6.46 1.61 27.75
N LEU A 100 5.38 0.90 27.38
CA LEU A 100 4.64 1.19 26.15
C LEU A 100 4.11 2.63 26.15
N PHE A 101 3.51 3.09 27.25
CA PHE A 101 2.98 4.46 27.32
C PHE A 101 4.07 5.53 27.26
N VAL A 102 5.25 5.26 27.83
CA VAL A 102 6.41 6.15 27.67
C VAL A 102 6.81 6.24 26.20
N GLN A 103 6.91 5.11 25.49
CA GLN A 103 7.25 5.11 24.07
C GLN A 103 6.18 5.77 23.19
N VAL A 104 4.90 5.58 23.52
CA VAL A 104 3.79 6.28 22.84
C VAL A 104 3.90 7.78 23.04
N THR A 105 4.22 8.24 24.25
CA THR A 105 4.42 9.68 24.52
C THR A 105 5.56 10.25 23.67
N ASN A 106 6.70 9.55 23.63
CA ASN A 106 7.82 9.92 22.77
C ASN A 106 7.45 9.94 21.27
N ALA A 107 6.64 8.98 20.83
CA ALA A 107 6.15 8.91 19.46
C ALA A 107 5.18 10.06 19.12
N VAL A 108 4.38 10.53 20.08
CA VAL A 108 3.52 11.71 19.91
C VAL A 108 4.38 12.97 19.75
N GLU A 109 5.40 13.15 20.57
CA GLU A 109 6.33 14.31 20.43
C GLU A 109 7.04 14.30 19.07
N GLU A 110 7.50 13.14 18.62
CA GLU A 110 8.11 12.95 17.29
C GLU A 110 7.11 13.24 16.17
N TYR A 111 5.86 12.77 16.30
CA TYR A 111 4.79 13.04 15.34
C TYR A 111 4.54 14.55 15.18
N GLU A 112 4.43 15.28 16.28
CA GLU A 112 4.17 16.72 16.25
C GLU A 112 5.35 17.52 15.69
N ARG A 113 6.58 17.09 15.98
CA ARG A 113 7.80 17.78 15.55
C ARG A 113 8.11 17.59 14.07
N GLU A 114 8.04 16.34 13.58
CA GLU A 114 8.59 15.97 12.27
C GLU A 114 7.48 15.65 11.26
N TYR A 115 6.53 14.80 11.64
CA TYR A 115 5.54 14.26 10.70
C TYR A 115 4.41 15.25 10.40
N ARG A 116 3.91 15.97 11.41
CA ARG A 116 2.80 16.92 11.25
C ARG A 116 3.12 18.08 10.28
N PRO A 117 4.29 18.76 10.36
CA PRO A 117 4.63 19.80 9.40
C PRO A 117 4.76 19.28 7.96
N GLU A 118 5.35 18.10 7.76
CA GLU A 118 5.39 17.47 6.44
C GLU A 118 4.00 17.18 5.90
N TYR A 119 3.12 16.63 6.74
CA TYR A 119 1.76 16.32 6.38
C TYR A 119 0.97 17.58 5.98
N GLU A 120 1.10 18.67 6.74
CA GLU A 120 0.46 19.95 6.40
C GLU A 120 1.02 20.55 5.11
N ARG A 121 2.34 20.42 4.85
CA ARG A 121 2.96 20.86 3.59
C ARG A 121 2.42 20.07 2.40
N LEU A 122 2.34 18.76 2.53
CA LEU A 122 1.84 17.88 1.47
C LEU A 122 0.36 18.17 1.17
N LYS A 123 -0.47 18.33 2.21
CA LYS A 123 -1.88 18.70 2.08
C LYS A 123 -2.07 20.04 1.35
N LYS A 124 -1.25 21.04 1.65
CA LYS A 124 -1.27 22.34 0.95
C LYS A 124 -0.89 22.20 -0.52
N SER A 125 0.14 21.42 -0.82
CA SER A 125 0.59 21.16 -2.20
C SER A 125 -0.51 20.50 -3.03
N LEU A 126 -1.14 19.47 -2.49
CA LEU A 126 -2.25 18.77 -3.16
C LEU A 126 -3.45 19.68 -3.37
N ALA A 127 -3.83 20.50 -2.38
CA ALA A 127 -4.92 21.45 -2.53
C ALA A 127 -4.63 22.50 -3.63
N SER A 128 -3.39 22.98 -3.73
CA SER A 128 -3.00 23.90 -4.81
C SER A 128 -3.02 23.24 -6.19
N ALA A 129 -2.54 22.00 -6.29
CA ALA A 129 -2.54 21.24 -7.54
C ALA A 129 -3.97 20.95 -8.02
N GLN A 130 -4.86 20.52 -7.11
CA GLN A 130 -6.28 20.30 -7.41
C GLN A 130 -6.99 21.57 -7.86
N SER A 131 -6.74 22.71 -7.19
CA SER A 131 -7.33 23.99 -7.60
C SER A 131 -6.82 24.44 -8.97
N GLN A 132 -5.55 24.16 -9.29
CA GLN A 132 -4.98 24.49 -10.59
C GLN A 132 -5.57 23.61 -11.70
N GLN A 133 -5.67 22.29 -11.48
CA GLN A 133 -6.33 21.36 -12.41
C GLN A 133 -7.79 21.74 -12.65
N GLN A 134 -8.55 22.07 -11.59
CA GLN A 134 -9.93 22.54 -11.73
C GLN A 134 -10.03 23.81 -12.57
N ARG A 135 -9.10 24.77 -12.37
CA ARG A 135 -9.08 26.01 -13.16
C ARG A 135 -8.75 25.73 -14.63
N GLU A 136 -7.78 24.87 -14.90
CA GLU A 136 -7.41 24.47 -16.27
C GLU A 136 -8.56 23.72 -16.97
N GLN A 137 -9.25 22.82 -16.27
CA GLN A 137 -10.45 22.14 -16.78
C GLN A 137 -11.57 23.15 -17.08
N LEU A 138 -11.79 24.13 -16.20
CA LEU A 138 -12.80 25.18 -16.40
C LEU A 138 -12.45 26.09 -17.59
N GLU A 139 -11.17 26.40 -17.78
CA GLU A 139 -10.68 27.18 -18.94
C GLU A 139 -10.82 26.41 -20.26
N ARG A 140 -10.52 25.10 -20.26
CA ARG A 140 -10.77 24.20 -21.41
C ARG A 140 -12.25 24.15 -21.76
N LEU A 141 -13.12 23.89 -20.78
CA LEU A 141 -14.57 23.88 -20.95
C LEU A 141 -15.09 25.22 -21.49
N ARG A 142 -14.59 26.34 -20.98
CA ARG A 142 -14.97 27.69 -21.45
C ARG A 142 -14.56 27.94 -22.90
N LYS A 143 -13.43 27.39 -23.33
CA LYS A 143 -12.95 27.50 -24.71
C LYS A 143 -13.78 26.64 -25.67
N ASP A 144 -14.21 25.46 -25.22
CA ASP A 144 -15.02 24.53 -26.02
C ASP A 144 -16.51 24.97 -26.08
N MET A 145 -17.04 25.61 -25.03
CA MET A 145 -18.41 26.17 -24.98
C MET A 145 -18.59 27.51 -25.73
N GLY A 146 -17.78 27.79 -26.76
CA GLY A 146 -17.76 29.05 -27.51
C GLY A 146 -19.14 29.71 -27.70
N SER A 147 -19.32 30.89 -27.10
CA SER A 147 -20.46 31.82 -27.27
C SER A 147 -21.90 31.28 -27.16
N VAL A 148 -22.14 30.15 -26.50
CA VAL A 148 -23.51 29.76 -26.15
C VAL A 148 -23.79 30.24 -24.73
N ALA A 149 -24.67 31.23 -24.59
CA ALA A 149 -25.14 31.72 -23.30
C ALA A 149 -25.88 30.58 -22.58
N LEU A 150 -25.25 30.02 -21.54
CA LEU A 150 -25.88 29.01 -20.71
C LEU A 150 -26.63 29.70 -19.57
N ASP A 151 -27.92 29.41 -19.50
CA ASP A 151 -28.81 29.82 -18.43
C ASP A 151 -28.31 29.25 -17.10
N THR A 152 -28.22 30.10 -16.08
CA THR A 152 -27.60 29.78 -14.78
C THR A 152 -28.61 29.07 -13.89
N GLY A 153 -28.89 27.80 -14.22
CA GLY A 153 -29.78 26.95 -13.43
C GLY A 153 -29.21 25.55 -13.33
N THR A 154 -28.98 25.09 -12.10
CA THR A 154 -28.77 23.69 -11.69
C THR A 154 -27.45 23.01 -12.10
N ALA A 155 -26.47 23.01 -11.17
CA ALA A 155 -25.68 21.84 -10.76
C ALA A 155 -24.56 22.29 -9.79
N ALA A 156 -24.93 22.82 -8.63
CA ALA A 156 -24.00 23.21 -7.57
C ALA A 156 -23.82 22.08 -6.53
N ASP A 157 -23.95 20.82 -6.92
CA ASP A 157 -23.99 19.69 -5.99
C ASP A 157 -23.09 18.53 -6.45
N SER A 158 -21.80 18.82 -6.55
CA SER A 158 -20.74 17.83 -6.49
C SER A 158 -19.87 18.16 -5.28
N LEU A 159 -20.41 17.85 -4.09
CA LEU A 159 -19.65 17.82 -2.85
C LEU A 159 -18.45 16.88 -3.06
N SER A 160 -17.26 17.47 -3.15
CA SER A 160 -16.02 16.72 -3.05
C SER A 160 -16.06 15.96 -1.71
N PRO A 161 -15.83 14.64 -1.69
CA PRO A 161 -15.79 13.93 -0.42
C PRO A 161 -14.65 14.56 0.37
N VAL A 162 -14.96 15.05 1.56
CA VAL A 162 -13.95 15.46 2.53
C VAL A 162 -13.13 14.20 2.80
N ARG A 163 -11.99 14.05 2.11
CA ARG A 163 -11.06 12.93 2.31
C ARG A 163 -10.63 12.99 3.78
N ASP A 164 -11.03 11.97 4.53
CA ASP A 164 -10.69 11.82 5.94
C ASP A 164 -9.15 11.87 6.09
N PRO A 165 -8.59 12.39 7.20
CA PRO A 165 -7.13 12.46 7.37
C PRO A 165 -6.45 11.09 7.17
N SER A 166 -7.17 10.01 7.47
CA SER A 166 -6.77 8.62 7.27
C SER A 166 -6.56 8.26 5.79
N ASP A 167 -7.41 8.75 4.88
CA ASP A 167 -7.32 8.47 3.44
C ASP A 167 -6.06 9.10 2.83
N LEU A 168 -5.69 10.30 3.27
CA LEU A 168 -4.45 10.94 2.84
C LEU A 168 -3.20 10.18 3.29
N ILE A 169 -3.24 9.53 4.46
CA ILE A 169 -2.12 8.74 5.00
C ILE A 169 -1.97 7.43 4.21
N LEU A 170 -3.06 6.71 3.96
CA LEU A 170 -3.04 5.43 3.25
C LEU A 170 -2.74 5.57 1.75
N THR A 171 -3.08 6.71 1.15
CA THR A 171 -2.88 7.00 -0.29
C THR A 171 -1.54 7.68 -0.58
N ARG A 172 -0.74 8.06 0.44
CA ARG A 172 0.59 8.70 0.27
C ARG A 172 1.59 7.89 -0.56
N GLY A 173 1.33 6.60 -0.81
CA GLY A 173 2.13 5.72 -1.66
C GLY A 173 1.49 5.33 -3.00
N THR A 174 0.33 5.89 -3.36
CA THR A 174 -0.37 5.62 -4.63
C THR A 174 -0.71 6.87 -5.43
N LEU A 175 -0.43 8.07 -4.90
CA LEU A 175 -0.68 9.31 -5.64
C LEU A 175 0.34 9.58 -6.75
N ASP A 176 1.51 8.93 -6.74
CA ASP A 176 2.45 8.98 -7.85
C ASP A 176 2.04 8.01 -8.99
N GLU A 177 1.17 7.02 -8.73
CA GLU A 177 0.74 6.05 -9.76
C GLU A 177 -0.39 6.60 -10.66
N GLU A 178 -1.16 7.61 -10.23
CA GLU A 178 -2.12 8.28 -11.13
C GLU A 178 -1.43 9.25 -12.12
N ASP A 179 -0.20 9.71 -11.81
CA ASP A 179 0.61 10.56 -12.70
C ASP A 179 1.66 9.75 -13.50
N GLU A 180 2.01 8.52 -13.09
CA GLU A 180 2.88 7.62 -13.89
C GLU A 180 2.14 6.83 -14.99
N GLU A 181 0.79 6.76 -14.96
CA GLU A 181 0.03 6.24 -16.12
C GLU A 181 0.02 7.22 -17.33
N ALA A 182 0.51 8.45 -17.17
CA ALA A 182 0.53 9.43 -18.25
C ALA A 182 1.82 9.41 -19.11
N ASP A 183 2.91 8.78 -18.65
CA ASP A 183 4.22 8.81 -19.32
C ASP A 183 4.79 7.42 -19.64
N SER A 184 4.01 6.35 -19.46
CA SER A 184 4.33 5.01 -20.00
C SER A 184 4.00 4.97 -21.50
N ASP A 185 4.98 5.32 -22.32
CA ASP A 185 4.98 5.22 -23.80
C ASP A 185 5.01 3.74 -24.30
N THR A 186 4.41 2.82 -23.52
CA THR A 186 4.29 1.40 -23.84
C THR A 186 2.83 0.95 -23.70
N ASP A 187 2.24 0.68 -24.86
CA ASP A 187 1.07 -0.16 -25.11
C ASP A 187 -0.32 0.43 -24.89
N ASP A 188 -0.54 1.58 -25.52
CA ASP A 188 -1.83 2.00 -26.10
C ASP A 188 -2.23 1.10 -27.31
N ILE A 189 -2.08 -0.22 -27.17
CA ILE A 189 -2.76 -1.15 -28.07
C ILE A 189 -4.15 -1.32 -27.50
N ASP A 190 -5.08 -0.55 -28.05
CA ASP A 190 -6.52 -0.62 -27.81
C ASP A 190 -7.03 -2.08 -27.82
N HIS A 191 -7.02 -2.70 -26.64
CA HIS A 191 -7.42 -4.09 -26.42
C HIS A 191 -8.92 -4.29 -26.69
N ARG A 192 -9.70 -3.20 -26.78
CA ARG A 192 -11.12 -3.26 -27.17
C ARG A 192 -11.29 -3.39 -28.67
N VAL A 193 -10.42 -2.76 -29.47
CA VAL A 193 -10.50 -2.84 -30.95
C VAL A 193 -9.95 -4.16 -31.49
N THR A 194 -8.95 -4.77 -30.86
CA THR A 194 -8.35 -6.02 -31.35
C THR A 194 -9.15 -7.28 -31.00
N GLU A 195 -9.77 -7.38 -29.82
CA GLU A 195 -10.59 -8.55 -29.47
C GLU A 195 -11.99 -8.50 -30.12
N GLU A 196 -12.72 -7.39 -30.05
CA GLU A 196 -14.08 -7.31 -30.64
C GLU A 196 -14.08 -7.49 -32.18
N SER A 197 -13.04 -7.02 -32.88
CA SER A 197 -12.98 -7.12 -34.35
C SER A 197 -12.76 -8.55 -34.88
N HIS A 198 -12.21 -9.44 -34.07
CA HIS A 198 -12.02 -10.85 -34.42
C HIS A 198 -13.18 -11.76 -33.97
N GLU A 199 -13.95 -11.35 -32.96
CA GLU A 199 -15.09 -12.13 -32.46
C GLU A 199 -16.30 -12.11 -33.41
N GLU A 200 -16.59 -10.99 -34.04
CA GLU A 200 -17.72 -10.85 -34.98
C GLU A 200 -17.66 -11.81 -36.19
N PRO A 201 -16.53 -11.94 -36.92
CA PRO A 201 -16.41 -12.91 -38.01
C PRO A 201 -16.37 -14.36 -37.51
N ALA A 202 -15.81 -14.62 -36.32
CA ALA A 202 -15.78 -15.96 -35.74
C ALA A 202 -17.19 -16.44 -35.35
N PHE A 203 -18.01 -15.54 -34.79
CA PHE A 203 -19.40 -15.82 -34.43
C PHE A 203 -20.28 -16.07 -35.67
N GLN A 204 -20.08 -15.30 -36.76
CA GLN A 204 -20.79 -15.54 -38.02
C GLN A 204 -20.45 -16.90 -38.64
N ASN A 205 -19.17 -17.30 -38.62
CA ASN A 205 -18.76 -18.62 -39.10
C ASN A 205 -19.37 -19.75 -38.27
N PHE A 206 -19.38 -19.61 -36.94
CA PHE A 206 -20.02 -20.57 -36.05
C PHE A 206 -21.53 -20.71 -36.32
N MET A 207 -22.25 -19.59 -36.52
CA MET A 207 -23.67 -19.59 -36.88
C MET A 207 -23.94 -20.28 -38.23
N GLN A 208 -23.09 -20.05 -39.23
CA GLN A 208 -23.23 -20.70 -40.53
C GLN A 208 -22.97 -22.21 -40.46
N GLU A 209 -21.94 -22.64 -39.72
CA GLU A 209 -21.68 -24.07 -39.51
C GLU A 209 -22.81 -24.76 -38.74
N SER A 210 -23.30 -24.14 -37.67
CA SER A 210 -24.39 -24.70 -36.86
C SER A 210 -25.72 -24.73 -37.63
N MET A 211 -26.02 -23.72 -38.47
CA MET A 211 -27.13 -23.79 -39.42
C MET A 211 -26.93 -24.89 -40.47
N ALA A 212 -25.74 -25.03 -41.06
CA ALA A 212 -25.47 -26.06 -42.06
C ALA A 212 -25.58 -27.49 -41.47
N GLN A 213 -25.15 -27.68 -40.22
CA GLN A 213 -25.34 -28.93 -39.49
C GLN A 213 -26.82 -29.21 -39.20
N TYR A 214 -27.59 -28.19 -38.81
CA TYR A 214 -29.02 -28.32 -38.57
C TYR A 214 -29.78 -28.68 -39.87
N TRP A 215 -29.44 -28.03 -40.99
CA TRP A 215 -30.01 -28.33 -42.31
C TRP A 215 -29.66 -29.74 -42.79
N LYS A 216 -28.40 -30.17 -42.63
CA LYS A 216 -27.97 -31.55 -42.94
C LYS A 216 -28.67 -32.59 -42.08
N ARG A 217 -29.04 -32.25 -40.83
CA ARG A 217 -29.73 -33.16 -39.91
C ARG A 217 -31.24 -33.26 -40.18
N ASN A 218 -31.84 -32.24 -40.79
CA ASN A 218 -33.27 -32.22 -41.15
C ASN A 218 -33.57 -32.68 -42.59
N HIS A 219 -32.56 -32.86 -43.46
CA HIS A 219 -32.72 -33.32 -44.85
C HIS A 219 -32.07 -34.69 -45.11
N LYS A 220 -32.06 -35.56 -44.10
CA LYS A 220 -31.68 -36.97 -44.18
C LYS A 220 -32.78 -37.82 -43.55
#